data_AF-A0A0M6WKE2-F1
#
_entry.id   AF-A0A0M6WKE2-F1
#
_cell.length_a   1.000
_cell.length_b   1.000
_cell.length_c   1.000
_cell.angle_alpha   90.00
_cell.angle_beta   90.00
_cell.angle_gamma   90.00
#
_symmetry.space_group_name_H-M   'P 1'
#
loop_
_entity.id
_entity.type
_entity.pdbx_description
1 polymer ?
#
loop_
_entity_poly.entity_id
_entity_poly.type
_entity_poly.pdbx_seq_one_letter_code
_entity_poly.pdbx_strand_id
1 'polypeptide(L)' 'MLIESIPLDIHTYYDTRIQIWTKEVVDAVIEIVRRTDSEEGVYHYGAVFIGMTDTDALKIDIYQIFNDL' A
#
# COMPACT_ATOMS: atom_id res chain seq x y z
N MET A 1 -17.85 -20.21 -6.44
CA MET A 1 -16.64 -20.20 -5.59
C MET A 1 -16.36 -18.75 -5.28
N LEU A 2 -16.93 -18.25 -4.19
CA LEU A 2 -16.65 -16.91 -3.72
C LEU A 2 -15.25 -17.00 -3.10
N ILE A 3 -14.26 -16.37 -3.73
CA ILE A 3 -12.96 -16.18 -3.09
C ILE A 3 -13.22 -15.12 -2.02
N GLU A 4 -13.49 -15.56 -0.79
CA GLU A 4 -13.47 -14.65 0.34
C GLU A 4 -12.07 -14.05 0.39
N SER A 5 -11.98 -12.71 0.31
CA SER A 5 -10.71 -12.03 0.44
C SER A 5 -10.17 -12.27 1.84
N ILE A 6 -9.10 -13.06 1.95
CA ILE A 6 -8.44 -13.34 3.23
C ILE A 6 -7.92 -11.99 3.78
N PRO A 7 -8.30 -11.58 5.00
CA PRO A 7 -7.83 -10.34 5.58
C PRO A 7 -6.32 -10.39 5.80
N LEU A 8 -5.66 -9.25 5.67
CA LEU A 8 -4.25 -9.10 5.98
C LEU A 8 -4.07 -8.95 7.49
N ASP A 9 -2.96 -9.45 7.99
CA ASP A 9 -2.60 -9.46 9.40
C ASP A 9 -1.77 -8.22 9.77
N ILE A 10 -2.06 -7.64 10.93
CA ILE A 10 -1.30 -6.51 11.50
C ILE A 10 0.09 -7.00 11.95
N HIS A 11 1.12 -6.18 11.75
CA HIS A 11 2.54 -6.49 11.95
C HIS A 11 3.09 -7.61 11.06
N THR A 12 2.42 -7.87 9.94
CA THR A 12 2.90 -8.79 8.90
C THR A 12 3.40 -8.01 7.69
N TYR A 13 4.43 -8.55 7.07
CA TYR A 13 5.08 -8.01 5.89
C TYR A 13 4.56 -8.68 4.63
N TYR A 14 4.29 -7.88 3.60
CA TYR A 14 3.81 -8.36 2.31
C TYR A 14 4.60 -7.74 1.16
N ASP A 15 5.00 -8.57 0.21
CA ASP A 15 5.51 -8.11 -1.07
C ASP A 15 4.35 -7.54 -1.90
N THR A 16 4.52 -6.34 -2.43
CA THR A 16 3.51 -5.67 -3.23
C THR A 16 4.11 -4.94 -4.42
N ARG A 17 3.25 -4.64 -5.39
CA ARG A 17 3.57 -3.84 -6.56
C ARG A 17 2.65 -2.64 -6.60
N ILE A 18 3.23 -1.47 -6.43
CA ILE A 18 2.49 -0.21 -6.44
C ILE A 18 2.57 0.39 -7.82
N GLN A 19 1.42 0.56 -8.43
CA GLN A 19 1.31 1.29 -9.67
C GLN A 19 0.98 2.74 -9.37
N ILE A 20 1.88 3.64 -9.77
CA ILE A 20 1.63 5.08 -9.73
C ILE A 20 0.86 5.53 -10.98
N TRP A 21 0.30 6.74 -10.96
CA TRP A 21 -0.58 7.25 -12.02
C TRP A 21 0.10 7.28 -13.40
N THR A 22 1.43 7.44 -13.45
CA THR A 22 2.26 7.40 -14.68
C THR A 22 2.37 6.00 -15.31
N LYS A 23 1.76 4.98 -14.69
CA LYS A 23 1.90 3.55 -15.02
C LYS A 23 3.25 2.93 -14.64
N GLU A 24 4.16 3.67 -14.03
CA GLU A 24 5.36 3.08 -13.41
C GLU A 24 4.93 2.16 -12.25
N VAL A 25 5.60 1.02 -12.14
CA VAL A 25 5.37 0.01 -11.11
C VAL A 25 6.59 -0.04 -10.22
N VAL A 26 6.38 0.13 -8.92
CA VAL A 26 7.40 0.05 -7.88
C VAL A 26 7.18 -1.24 -7.09
N ASP A 27 8.17 -2.12 -7.09
CA ASP A 27 8.21 -3.26 -6.18
C ASP A 27 8.51 -2.73 -4.78
N ALA A 28 7.67 -3.08 -3.80
CA ALA A 28 7.79 -2.60 -2.43
C ALA A 28 7.42 -3.70 -1.44
N VAL A 29 8.01 -3.63 -0.25
CA VAL A 29 7.57 -4.40 0.91
C VAL A 29 6.78 -3.47 1.81
N ILE A 30 5.60 -3.89 2.23
CA ILE A 30 4.77 -3.14 3.18
C ILE A 30 4.60 -3.90 4.49
N GLU A 31 4.61 -3.19 5.61
CA GLU A 31 4.13 -3.69 6.90
C GLU A 31 2.74 -3.13 7.16
N ILE A 32 1.78 -4.00 7.50
CA ILE A 32 0.45 -3.57 7.92
C ILE A 32 0.51 -3.06 9.37
N VAL A 33 0.25 -1.78 9.60
CA VAL A 33 0.33 -1.17 10.95
C VAL A 33 -1.04 -0.90 11.57
N ARG A 34 -2.10 -0.88 10.76
CA ARG A 34 -3.49 -0.79 11.24
C ARG A 34 -4.48 -1.40 10.26
N ARG A 35 -5.61 -1.87 10.77
CA ARG A 35 -6.77 -2.31 9.99
C ARG A 35 -8.04 -1.67 10.55
N THR A 36 -8.91 -1.23 9.66
CA THR A 36 -10.27 -0.81 9.97
C THR A 36 -11.22 -1.69 9.17
N ASP A 37 -12.07 -2.41 9.88
CA ASP A 37 -13.09 -3.28 9.30
C ASP A 37 -14.33 -2.43 9.02
N SER A 38 -14.83 -2.43 7.77
CA SER A 38 -16.10 -1.76 7.42
C SER A 38 -17.24 -2.77 7.32
N GLU A 39 -18.48 -2.30 7.46
CA GLU A 39 -19.69 -3.13 7.52
C GLU A 39 -19.98 -3.91 6.21
N GLU A 40 -19.29 -3.58 5.10
CA GLU A 40 -19.52 -4.19 3.78
C GLU A 40 -18.46 -5.23 3.37
N GLY A 41 -17.66 -5.75 4.32
CA GLY A 41 -16.60 -6.71 4.00
C GLY A 41 -15.41 -6.07 3.25
N VAL A 42 -15.32 -4.74 3.28
CA VAL A 42 -14.16 -3.99 2.78
C VAL A 42 -13.22 -3.75 3.95
N TYR A 43 -11.96 -4.13 3.78
CA TYR A 43 -10.92 -3.89 4.76
C TYR A 43 -10.08 -2.68 4.35
N HIS A 44 -9.96 -1.70 5.24
CA HIS A 44 -9.05 -0.58 5.05
C HIS A 44 -7.79 -0.80 5.87
N TYR A 45 -6.63 -0.75 5.22
CA TYR A 45 -5.34 -0.95 5.88
C TYR A 45 -4.54 0.35 5.87
N GLY A 46 -3.86 0.62 6.98
CA GLY A 46 -2.71 1.52 6.98
C GLY A 46 -1.44 0.67 6.96
N ALA A 47 -0.52 1.03 6.09
CA ALA A 47 0.74 0.33 5.92
C ALA A 47 1.91 1.31 5.84
N VAL A 48 3.11 0.82 6.16
CA VAL A 48 4.36 1.56 6.02
C VAL A 48 5.28 0.83 5.04
N PHE A 49 6.08 1.58 4.28
CA PHE A 49 7.06 1.02 3.36
C PHE A 49 8.31 0.57 4.12
N ILE A 50 8.75 -0.66 3.82
CA ILE A 50 9.95 -1.26 4.42
C ILE A 50 11.03 -1.37 3.34
N GLY A 51 12.21 -0.81 3.63
CA GLY A 51 13.38 -0.93 2.75
C GLY A 51 13.27 -0.17 1.42
N MET A 52 12.35 0.78 1.30
CA MET A 52 12.25 1.65 0.13
C MET A 52 13.50 2.54 0.06
N THR A 53 14.06 2.70 -1.14
CA THR A 53 15.20 3.60 -1.34
C THR A 53 14.74 5.05 -1.23
N ASP A 54 15.61 5.95 -0.77
CA ASP A 54 15.32 7.39 -0.70
C ASP A 54 14.88 7.96 -2.07
N THR A 55 15.36 7.37 -3.17
CA THR A 55 14.99 7.78 -4.53
C THR A 55 13.55 7.39 -4.86
N ASP A 56 13.12 6.18 -4.53
CA ASP A 56 11.76 5.72 -4.78
C ASP A 56 10.75 6.41 -3.84
N ALA A 57 11.14 6.63 -2.58
CA ALA A 57 10.36 7.43 -1.63
C ALA A 57 10.16 8.86 -2.13
N LEU A 58 11.23 9.53 -2.58
CA LEU A 58 11.15 10.89 -3.11
C LEU A 58 10.24 10.99 -4.35
N LYS A 59 10.27 9.99 -5.24
CA LYS A 59 9.34 9.95 -6.38
C LYS A 59 7.89 9.94 -5.90
N ILE A 60 7.56 9.08 -4.94
CA ILE A 60 6.21 8.98 -4.38
C ILE A 60 5.79 10.31 -3.75
N ASP A 61 6.66 10.91 -2.93
CA ASP A 61 6.39 12.20 -2.26
C ASP A 61 6.12 13.32 -3.26
N ILE A 62 6.95 13.43 -4.31
CA ILE A 62 6.76 14.41 -5.38
C ILE A 62 5.40 14.22 -6.05
N TYR A 63 5.03 12.98 -6.37
CA TYR A 63 3.75 12.72 -7.04
C TYR A 63 2.54 12.97 -6.14
N GLN A 64 2.64 12.75 -4.83
CA GLN A 64 1.57 13.12 -3.89
C GLN A 64 1.29 14.62 -3.92
N ILE A 65 2.34 15.45 -3.91
CA ILE A 65 2.19 16.92 -3.98
C ILE A 65 1.45 17.35 -5.25
N PHE A 66 1.73 16.72 -6.39
CA PHE A 66 1.05 17.06 -7.66
C PHE A 66 -0.39 16.57 -7.75
N ASN A 67 -0.76 15.51 -7.02
CA ASN A 67 -2.12 14.97 -7.02
C ASN A 67 -3.06 15.77 -6.09
N ASP A 68 -2.51 16.45 -5.09
CA ASP A 68 -3.28 17.29 -4.15
C ASP A 68 -3.47 18.75 -4.64
N LEU A 69 -3.01 19.05 -5.86
CA LEU A 69 -3.13 20.34 -6.57
C LEU A 69 -4.30 20.34 -7.56
#